data_AF-A0A1D3K186-F1
#
_entry.id   AF-A0A1D3K186-F1
#
_cell.length_a   1.000
_cell.length_b   1.000
_cell.length_c   1.000
_cell.angle_alpha   90.00
_cell.angle_beta   90.00
_cell.angle_gamma   90.00
#
_symmetry.space_group_name_H-M   'P 1'
#
loop_
_entity.id
_entity.type
_entity.pdbx_description
1 polymer ?
#
loop_
_entity_poly.entity_id
_entity_poly.type
_entity_poly.pdbx_seq_one_letter_code
_entity_poly.pdbx_strand_id
1 'polypeptide(L)' 'MSESALIGIGLGKHTFHLHGEDKSGREVFRRKCSHQNSAYL' A
#
# COMPACT_ATOMS: atom_id res chain seq x y z
N MET A 1 -14.67 9.18 5.22
CA MET A 1 -13.67 8.16 4.81
C MET A 1 -13.52 8.27 3.31
N SER A 2 -12.32 8.48 2.80
CA SER A 2 -12.07 8.41 1.35
C SER A 2 -12.08 6.94 0.96
N GLU A 3 -13.10 6.50 0.22
CA GLU A 3 -13.17 5.13 -0.28
C GLU A 3 -12.05 4.91 -1.31
N SER A 4 -11.14 3.99 -1.03
CA SER A 4 -10.18 3.51 -2.02
C SER A 4 -10.90 2.65 -3.05
N ALA A 5 -10.78 3.00 -4.33
CA ALA A 5 -11.41 2.29 -5.43
C ALA A 5 -10.46 1.27 -6.08
N LEU A 6 -9.15 1.58 -6.10
CA LEU A 6 -8.13 0.74 -6.70
C LEU A 6 -6.93 0.62 -5.76
N ILE A 7 -6.37 -0.59 -5.64
CA ILE A 7 -5.20 -0.88 -4.83
C ILE A 7 -4.11 -1.46 -5.74
N GLY A 8 -3.00 -0.73 -5.88
CA GLY A 8 -1.79 -1.20 -6.56
C GLY A 8 -0.81 -1.81 -5.57
N ILE A 9 -0.21 -2.94 -5.94
CA ILE A 9 0.85 -3.60 -5.17
C ILE A 9 2.10 -3.71 -6.05
N GLY A 10 3.15 -2.99 -5.66
CA GLY A 10 4.48 -3.10 -6.28
C GLY A 10 5.38 -4.01 -5.46
N LEU A 11 5.94 -5.06 -6.07
CA LEU A 11 6.85 -6.00 -5.42
C LEU A 11 8.31 -5.64 -5.71
N GLY A 12 9.09 -5.42 -4.65
CA GLY A 12 10.54 -5.33 -4.68
C GLY A 12 11.19 -6.46 -3.88
N LYS A 13 12.51 -6.59 -3.96
CA LYS A 13 13.26 -7.72 -3.39
C LYS A 13 12.98 -7.97 -1.90
N HIS A 14 12.90 -6.92 -1.09
CA HIS A 14 12.69 -6.99 0.37
C HIS A 14 11.61 -6.02 0.86
N THR A 15 10.91 -5.39 -0.07
CA THR A 15 9.93 -4.35 0.21
C THR A 15 8.79 -4.47 -0.78
N PHE A 16 7.56 -4.20 -0.33
CA PHE A 16 6.43 -3.99 -1.22
C PHE A 16 5.84 -2.60 -1.00
N HIS A 17 5.29 -2.04 -2.07
CA HIS A 17 4.64 -0.74 -2.06
C HIS A 17 3.14 -0.95 -2.25
N LEU A 18 2.35 -0.48 -1.30
CA LEU A 18 0.91 -0.38 -1.42
C LEU A 18 0.55 1.03 -1.86
N HIS A 19 -0.23 1.14 -2.92
CA HIS A 19 -0.79 2.39 -3.42
C HIS A 19 -2.31 2.26 -3.47
N GLY A 20 -3.02 3.24 -2.95
CA GLY A 20 -4.48 3.30 -3.05
C GLY A 20 -4.92 4.57 -3.74
N GLU A 21 -5.80 4.42 -4.71
CA GLU A 21 -6.39 5.52 -5.47
C GLU A 21 -7.90 5.53 -5.27
N ASP A 22 -8.49 6.73 -5.29
CA ASP A 22 -9.95 6.89 -5.38
C ASP A 22 -10.46 6.72 -6.82
N LYS A 23 -11.76 6.84 -7.02
CA LYS A 23 -12.41 6.70 -8.34
C LYS A 23 -11.97 7.75 -9.37
N SER A 24 -11.36 8.85 -8.93
CA SER A 24 -10.83 9.90 -9.80
C SER A 24 -9.36 9.67 -10.17
N GLY A 25 -8.73 8.60 -9.68
CA GLY A 25 -7.31 8.31 -9.86
C GLY A 25 -6.41 9.14 -8.94
N ARG A 26 -6.98 9.77 -7.90
CA ARG A 26 -6.19 10.53 -6.91
C ARG A 26 -5.63 9.59 -5.86
N GLU A 27 -4.33 9.72 -5.56
CA GLU A 27 -3.67 9.00 -4.47
C GLU A 27 -4.35 9.34 -3.12
N VAL A 28 -4.87 8.31 -2.46
CA VAL A 28 -5.47 8.39 -1.11
C VAL A 28 -4.47 7.91 -0.06
N PHE A 29 -3.67 6.90 -0.40
CA PHE A 29 -2.58 6.45 0.46
C PHE A 29 -1.45 5.82 -0.33
N ARG A 30 -0.23 5.95 0.21
CA ARG A 30 0.95 5.24 -0.25
C ARG A 30 1.74 4.74 0.95
N ARG A 31 1.99 3.44 1.01
CA ARG A 31 2.73 2.80 2.10
C ARG A 31 3.83 1.91 1.56
N LYS A 32 5.06 2.14 2.02
CA LYS A 32 6.17 1.22 1.82
C LYS A 32 6.19 0.25 3.00
N CYS A 33 6.10 -1.03 2.70
CA CYS A 33 6.21 -2.09 3.68
C CYS A 33 7.52 -2.83 3.42
N SER A 34 8.39 -2.90 4.41
CA SER A 34 9.52 -3.85 4.42
C SER A 34 9.07 -5.15 5.06
N HIS A 35 9.76 -6.25 4.73
CA HIS A 35 9.64 -7.50 5.48
C HIS A 35 10.14 -7.24 6.92
N GLN A 36 9.26 -6.78 7.79
CA GLN A 36 9.54 -6.62 9.20
C GLN A 36 8.97 -7.87 9.86
N ASN A 37 9.87 -8.70 10.40
CA ASN A 37 9.50 -9.88 11.16
C ASN A 37 8.82 -9.39 12.45
N SER A 38 7.53 -9.10 12.37
CA SER A 38 6.71 -8.74 13.51
C SER A 38 6.50 -10.03 14.28
N ALA A 39 7.42 -10.32 15.22
CA ALA A 39 7.07 -11.21 16.32
C ALA A 39 5.79 -10.63 16.95
N TYR A 40 4.69 -11.35 16.80
CA TYR A 40 3.46 -11.06 17.52
C TYR A 40 3.78 -11.06 19.01
N LEU A 41 3.74 -9.87 19.64
CA LEU A 41 3.59 -9.66 21.08
C LEU A 41 2.18 -9.13 21.31
#